data_AF-A0A0L8VP03-F1
#
_entry.id   AF-A0A0L8VP03-F1
#
_cell.length_a   1.000
_cell.length_b   1.000
_cell.length_c   1.000
_cell.angle_alpha   90.00
_cell.angle_beta   90.00
_cell.angle_gamma   90.00
#
_symmetry.space_group_name_H-M   'P 1'
#
loop_
_entity.id
_entity.type
_entity.pdbx_description
1 polymer ?
#
loop_
_entity_poly.entity_id
_entity_poly.type
_entity_poly.pdbx_seq_one_letter_code
_entity_poly.pdbx_strand_id
1 'polypeptide(L)'
;MPKVILESHSKPTDSVFLQPWIKALIEDNSEHDQYHPSGHVIPSLTKQDLALPHMSPKILTNPCHFAKITKFYNVCDYKVYASIRDSSHQILS
;
A
#
# COMPACT_ATOMS: atom_id res chain seq x y z
N MET A 1 -14.03 34.90 19.23
CA MET A 1 -14.94 33.87 18.70
C MET A 1 -14.17 32.56 18.55
N PRO A 2 -14.63 31.44 19.10
CA PRO A 2 -13.93 30.16 18.96
C PRO A 2 -14.11 29.64 17.52
N LYS A 3 -13.00 29.27 16.87
CA LYS A 3 -13.02 28.59 15.56
C LYS A 3 -13.49 27.15 15.77
N VAL A 4 -14.71 26.84 15.35
CA VAL A 4 -15.21 25.47 15.27
C VAL A 4 -14.59 24.82 14.02
N ILE A 5 -13.65 23.91 14.21
CA ILE A 5 -13.13 23.08 13.12
C ILE A 5 -14.13 21.92 12.99
N LEU A 6 -14.92 21.94 11.92
CA LEU A 6 -15.83 20.84 11.61
C LEU A 6 -14.99 19.61 11.22
N GLU A 7 -15.17 18.50 11.93
CA GLU A 7 -14.49 17.22 11.65
C GLU A 7 -14.73 16.72 10.23
N SER A 8 -15.79 17.20 9.56
CA SER A 8 -16.07 16.95 8.14
C SER A 8 -15.00 17.49 7.17
N HIS A 9 -14.12 18.39 7.64
CA HIS A 9 -12.96 18.89 6.90
C HIS A 9 -11.63 18.25 7.36
N SER A 10 -11.67 17.36 8.36
CA SER A 10 -10.49 16.59 8.72
C SER A 10 -10.25 15.54 7.64
N LYS A 11 -9.04 15.53 7.08
CA LYS A 11 -8.64 14.43 6.20
C LYS A 11 -8.69 13.15 7.05
N PRO A 12 -9.33 12.07 6.57
CA PRO A 12 -9.36 10.82 7.33
C PRO A 12 -7.93 10.45 7.72
N THR A 13 -7.71 10.30 9.02
CA THR A 13 -6.42 9.87 9.57
C THR A 13 -6.16 8.45 9.14
N ASP A 14 -4.99 8.23 8.55
CA ASP A 14 -4.58 6.91 8.10
C ASP A 14 -4.34 5.98 9.30
N SER A 15 -4.53 4.68 9.08
CA SER A 15 -4.26 3.66 10.09
C SER A 15 -2.80 3.73 10.55
N VAL A 16 -2.54 3.47 11.83
CA VAL A 16 -1.18 3.43 12.40
C VAL A 16 -0.26 2.41 11.70
N PHE A 17 -0.83 1.38 11.09
CA PHE A 17 -0.07 0.37 10.35
C PHE A 17 0.28 0.80 8.92
N LEU A 18 -0.40 1.81 8.38
CA LEU A 18 -0.10 2.34 7.07
C LEU A 18 0.99 3.39 7.18
N GLN A 19 2.23 2.98 6.91
CA GLN A 19 3.39 3.87 6.88
C GLN A 19 3.85 4.10 5.43
N PRO A 20 4.62 5.16 5.15
CA PRO A 20 5.28 5.34 3.87
C PRO A 20 6.27 4.21 3.58
N TRP A 21 6.14 3.57 2.42
CA TRP A 21 7.06 2.53 1.93
C TRP A 21 7.26 2.58 0.41
N ILE A 22 6.25 3.00 -0.36
CA ILE A 22 6.29 3.03 -1.83
C ILE A 22 7.41 3.95 -2.31
N LYS A 23 7.54 5.14 -1.72
CA LYS A 23 8.56 6.11 -2.12
C LYS A 23 9.97 5.51 -1.95
N ALA A 24 10.28 5.05 -0.75
CA ALA A 24 11.57 4.47 -0.43
C ALA A 24 11.86 3.25 -1.32
N LEU A 25 10.86 2.39 -1.53
CA LEU A 25 11.01 1.22 -2.39
C LEU A 25 11.41 1.58 -3.83
N ILE A 26 10.80 2.62 -4.40
CA ILE A 26 11.12 3.05 -5.77
C ILE A 26 12.46 3.78 -5.83
N GLU A 27 12.80 4.59 -4.83
CA GLU A 27 14.10 5.27 -4.76
C GLU A 27 15.26 4.27 -4.64
N ASP A 28 15.12 3.28 -3.75
CA ASP A 28 16.11 2.22 -3.51
C ASP A 28 16.28 1.28 -4.71
N ASN A 29 15.28 1.19 -5.59
CA ASN A 29 15.28 0.32 -6.79
C ASN A 29 15.14 1.13 -8.08
N SER A 30 15.66 2.35 -8.10
CA SER A 30 15.53 3.28 -9.23
C SER A 30 16.29 2.85 -10.49
N GLU A 31 17.29 1.98 -10.33
CA GLU A 31 18.09 1.41 -11.42
C GLU A 31 17.34 0.27 -12.14
N HIS A 32 16.32 0.63 -12.91
CA HIS A 32 15.45 -0.32 -13.64
C HIS A 32 16.21 -1.29 -14.57
N ASP A 33 17.37 -0.89 -15.10
CA ASP A 33 18.20 -1.75 -15.96
C ASP A 33 18.92 -2.87 -15.19
N GLN A 34 19.13 -2.68 -13.88
CA GLN A 34 19.79 -3.64 -13.00
C GLN A 34 18.79 -4.43 -12.15
N TYR A 35 17.61 -3.86 -11.90
CA TYR A 35 16.58 -4.51 -11.11
C TYR A 35 15.89 -5.63 -11.90
N HIS A 36 15.77 -6.81 -11.28
CA HIS A 36 15.10 -7.93 -11.92
C HIS A 36 13.61 -7.62 -12.15
N PRO A 37 13.06 -7.73 -13.37
CA PRO A 37 11.67 -7.34 -13.65
C PRO A 37 10.61 -8.03 -12.78
N SER A 38 10.89 -9.25 -12.32
CA SER A 38 10.03 -10.03 -11.41
C SER A 38 10.61 -10.14 -9.99
N GLY A 39 11.46 -9.20 -9.59
CA GLY A 39 12.02 -9.15 -8.24
C GLY A 39 10.92 -9.00 -7.19
N HIS A 40 10.92 -9.88 -6.18
CA HIS A 40 9.96 -9.77 -5.08
C HIS A 40 10.42 -8.71 -4.08
N VAL A 41 9.61 -7.65 -3.94
CA VAL A 41 9.84 -6.54 -2.99
C VAL A 41 9.25 -6.76 -1.60
N ILE A 42 8.28 -7.69 -1.49
CA ILE A 42 7.63 -8.05 -0.22
C ILE A 42 7.59 -9.57 -0.06
N PRO A 43 7.65 -10.10 1.19
CA PRO A 43 7.56 -11.52 1.42
C PRO A 43 6.24 -12.12 0.94
N SER A 44 6.29 -13.34 0.40
CA SER A 44 5.07 -14.08 0.03
C SER A 44 4.22 -14.37 1.27
N LEU A 45 2.89 -14.21 1.15
CA LEU A 45 1.92 -14.44 2.21
C LEU A 45 1.23 -15.80 2.03
N THR A 46 0.96 -16.49 3.13
CA THR A 46 0.24 -17.76 3.11
C THR A 46 -1.27 -17.53 3.05
N LYS A 47 -2.05 -18.58 2.74
CA LYS A 47 -3.52 -18.50 2.79
C LYS A 47 -4.06 -18.13 4.18
N GLN A 48 -3.36 -18.52 5.25
CA GLN A 48 -3.74 -18.18 6.63
C GLN A 48 -3.52 -16.69 6.91
N ASP A 49 -2.40 -16.14 6.43
CA ASP A 49 -2.13 -14.71 6.52
C ASP A 49 -3.20 -13.88 5.80
N LEU A 50 -3.65 -14.34 4.63
CA LEU A 50 -4.70 -13.67 3.85
C LEU A 50 -6.09 -13.79 4.48
N ALA A 51 -6.37 -14.88 5.21
CA ALA A 51 -7.65 -15.08 5.88
C ALA A 51 -7.83 -14.14 7.09
N LEU A 52 -6.76 -13.94 7.87
CA LEU A 52 -6.77 -13.09 9.07
C LEU A 52 -5.56 -12.15 9.08
N PRO A 53 -5.48 -11.18 8.15
CA PRO A 53 -4.29 -10.34 7.99
C PRO A 53 -4.03 -9.44 9.20
N HIS A 54 -5.09 -9.04 9.90
CA HIS A 54 -5.03 -8.23 11.11
C HIS A 54 -4.53 -9.02 12.34
N MET A 55 -4.40 -10.35 12.26
CA MET A 55 -3.83 -11.19 13.32
C MET A 55 -2.45 -11.73 12.95
N SER A 56 -1.99 -11.56 11.70
CA SER A 56 -0.70 -12.06 11.25
C SER A 56 0.41 -11.08 11.67
N PRO A 57 1.34 -11.47 12.57
CA PRO A 57 2.43 -10.59 12.97
C PRO A 57 3.31 -10.20 11.78
N LYS A 58 3.44 -11.09 10.80
CA LYS A 58 4.20 -10.87 9.56
C LYS A 58 3.66 -9.69 8.75
N ILE A 59 2.34 -9.53 8.71
CA ILE A 59 1.69 -8.39 8.05
C ILE A 59 1.77 -7.17 8.95
N LEU A 60 1.34 -7.28 10.21
CA LEU A 60 1.23 -6.14 11.13
C LEU A 60 2.56 -5.43 11.39
N THR A 61 3.69 -6.15 11.38
CA THR A 61 5.03 -5.58 11.63
C THR A 61 5.70 -5.01 10.38
N ASN A 62 5.17 -5.28 9.18
CA ASN A 62 5.76 -4.84 7.94
C ASN A 62 4.80 -3.90 7.19
N PRO A 63 5.06 -2.59 7.20
CA PRO A 63 4.20 -1.61 6.54
C PRO A 63 4.02 -1.85 5.04
N CYS A 64 4.95 -2.53 4.37
CA CYS A 64 4.88 -2.80 2.93
C CYS A 64 3.70 -3.71 2.55
N HIS A 65 3.07 -4.40 3.51
CA HIS A 65 1.84 -5.16 3.28
C HIS A 65 0.57 -4.30 3.33
N PHE A 66 0.66 -3.05 3.77
CA PHE A 66 -0.48 -2.14 3.87
C PHE A 66 -0.52 -1.19 2.67
N ALA A 67 -1.64 -1.20 1.96
CA ALA A 67 -1.93 -0.28 0.87
C ALA A 67 -3.42 0.06 0.84
N LYS A 68 -3.75 1.24 0.30
CA LYS A 68 -5.12 1.66 0.02
C LYS A 68 -5.35 1.68 -1.48
N ILE A 69 -6.45 1.09 -1.93
CA ILE A 69 -6.88 1.18 -3.32
C ILE A 69 -7.52 2.56 -3.56
N THR A 70 -7.06 3.27 -4.59
CA THR A 70 -7.60 4.60 -4.94
C THR A 70 -8.54 4.55 -6.13
N LYS A 71 -8.23 3.71 -7.13
CA LYS A 71 -9.02 3.60 -8.36
C LYS A 71 -8.87 2.22 -8.98
N PHE A 72 -9.97 1.67 -9.48
CA PHE A 72 -9.97 0.49 -10.36
C PHE A 72 -10.12 0.94 -11.81
N TYR A 73 -9.43 0.26 -12.73
CA TYR A 73 -9.49 0.58 -14.15
C TYR A 73 -10.21 -0.50 -14.95
N ASN A 74 -9.68 -1.73 -14.96
CA ASN A 74 -10.20 -2.80 -15.79
C ASN A 74 -9.81 -4.19 -15.26
N VAL A 75 -10.43 -5.24 -15.81
CA VAL A 75 -10.04 -6.63 -15.64
C VAL A 75 -9.71 -7.21 -17.02
N CYS A 76 -8.49 -7.72 -17.20
CA CYS A 76 -8.01 -8.31 -18.45
C CYS A 76 -7.19 -9.55 -18.12
N ASP A 77 -7.35 -10.64 -18.88
CA ASP A 77 -6.61 -11.91 -18.69
C ASP A 77 -6.64 -12.45 -17.25
N TYR A 78 -7.81 -12.39 -16.61
CA TYR A 78 -8.01 -12.78 -15.20
C TYR A 78 -7.18 -11.98 -14.19
N LYS A 79 -6.66 -10.80 -14.58
CA LYS A 79 -5.90 -9.87 -13.74
C LYS A 79 -6.67 -8.55 -13.59
N VAL A 80 -6.66 -8.01 -12.39
CA VAL A 80 -7.27 -6.71 -12.07
C VAL A 80 -6.19 -5.64 -12.17
N TYR A 81 -6.49 -4.55 -12.89
CA TYR A 81 -5.61 -3.39 -13.03
C TYR A 81 -6.19 -2.23 -12.22
N ALA A 82 -5.41 -1.75 -11.25
CA ALA A 82 -5.83 -0.74 -10.28
C ALA A 82 -4.71 0.27 -9.98
N SER A 83 -5.03 1.29 -9.20
CA SER A 83 -4.06 2.16 -8.56
C SER A 83 -4.19 2.05 -7.05
N ILE A 84 -3.04 1.94 -6.40
CA ILE A 84 -2.93 1.83 -4.96
C ILE A 84 -1.98 2.90 -4.41
N ARG A 85 -2.12 3.23 -3.14
CA ARG A 85 -1.25 4.18 -2.45
C ARG A 85 -0.91 3.72 -1.06
N ASP A 86 0.18 4.25 -0.54
CA ASP A 86 0.48 4.25 0.89
C ASP A 86 0.11 5.63 1.49
N SER A 87 0.70 5.96 2.63
CA SER A 87 0.52 7.26 3.29
C SER A 87 1.17 8.43 2.52
N SER A 88 2.06 8.15 1.57
CA SER A 88 2.89 9.15 0.87
C SER A 88 2.60 9.28 -0.63
N HIS A 89 2.69 8.20 -1.39
CA HIS A 89 2.72 8.18 -2.86
C HIS A 89 1.75 7.12 -3.41
N GLN A 90 1.45 7.24 -4.70
CA GLN A 90 0.54 6.35 -5.42
C GLN A 90 1.30 5.64 -6.55
N ILE A 91 0.99 4.36 -6.76
CA ILE A 91 1.54 3.51 -7.82
C ILE A 91 0.41 2.72 -8.53
N LEU A 92 0.70 2.16 -9.69
CA LEU A 92 -0.18 1.23 -10.41
C LEU A 92 0.04 -0.20 -9.89
N SER A 93 -1.02 -1.01 -9.88
CA SER A 93 -1.02 -2.41 -9.46
C SER A 93 -1.85 -3.28 -10.40
#